data_AF-A0A150HQY5-F1
#
_entry.id   AF-A0A150HQY5-F1
#
_cell.length_a   1.000
_cell.length_b   1.000
_cell.length_c   1.000
_cell.angle_alpha   90.00
_cell.angle_beta   90.00
_cell.angle_gamma   90.00
#
_symmetry.space_group_name_H-M   'P 1'
#
loop_
_entity.id
_entity.type
_entity.pdbx_description
1 polymer ?
#
loop_
_entity_poly.entity_id
_entity_poly.type
_entity_poly.pdbx_seq_one_letter_code
_entity_poly.pdbx_strand_id
1 'polypeptide(L)'
;MFVRSLLAMSLSCIIANVAFAAPTTEQPLNPKIISAPVEDPIDPLAIDRAASSVVAQPASQPVMNTSPASAVVAQPASQPQVNTASVVSKNLDKAPETTTAALPPEIPTSWKMDAINNAEWPEGLPRGKHPAYARAHVMLNNAHASPGAIDGSSGKNTLKAIASFQQMNGITPTGELTKETWDALVAKQTKPAYVEYTITEDDLKGPYADSIPSDYALQAKMKGLYYTRITEMLGEKFHMDENFLKQLNPRANFKKVGEKIVVANVRNDLPEDIHLIVAHKGARQLYLFNSQNQMIASFPATIGSTDTPSPTGTYKVTGVAKNPWYSYSPSNFVQGKNLKPLSLPPGPNAPVGNIWIGLSKKSFGIHGTPNPSLISKTASHGCIRLTNWDANDLGAKVRSGVTVKFLE
;
A
#
# COMPACT_ATOMS: atom_id res chain seq x y z
N MET A 1 -46.48 22.58 -33.97
CA MET A 1 -47.01 23.76 -33.26
C MET A 1 -47.39 23.32 -31.86
N PHE A 2 -47.04 24.17 -30.91
CA PHE A 2 -47.04 23.98 -29.46
C PHE A 2 -48.39 24.42 -28.84
N VAL A 3 -48.62 24.03 -27.58
CA VAL A 3 -49.54 24.61 -26.55
C VAL A 3 -51.06 24.29 -26.71
N ARG A 4 -51.89 23.91 -25.71
CA ARG A 4 -52.20 24.38 -24.33
C ARG A 4 -53.01 23.29 -23.57
N SER A 5 -52.68 22.88 -22.33
CA SER A 5 -53.02 23.43 -20.98
C SER A 5 -54.43 23.12 -20.43
N LEU A 6 -54.48 22.49 -19.23
CA LEU A 6 -55.35 22.68 -18.02
C LEU A 6 -55.63 21.33 -17.31
N LEU A 7 -55.09 21.05 -16.09
CA LEU A 7 -55.63 21.32 -14.72
C LEU A 7 -56.97 20.56 -14.45
N ALA A 8 -57.25 19.80 -13.38
CA ALA A 8 -56.81 19.78 -11.98
C ALA A 8 -57.31 18.48 -11.25
N MET A 9 -56.92 18.36 -9.96
CA MET A 9 -57.30 17.37 -8.90
C MET A 9 -56.53 16.03 -8.92
N SER A 10 -55.88 15.57 -7.85
CA SER A 10 -56.21 15.68 -6.43
C SER A 10 -54.98 15.79 -5.52
N LEU A 11 -55.02 16.77 -4.62
CA LEU A 11 -54.20 16.92 -3.43
C LEU A 11 -54.91 16.20 -2.28
N SER A 12 -54.26 15.27 -1.58
CA SER A 12 -54.38 15.01 -0.12
C SER A 12 -53.68 13.72 0.29
N CYS A 13 -52.70 13.87 1.20
CA CYS A 13 -52.29 12.98 2.30
C CYS A 13 -50.77 12.99 2.50
N ILE A 14 -50.27 14.10 3.05
CA ILE A 14 -49.04 14.16 3.85
C ILE A 14 -49.50 14.34 5.30
N ILE A 15 -49.40 13.32 6.15
CA ILE A 15 -49.20 13.47 7.61
C ILE A 15 -48.42 12.26 8.14
N ALA A 16 -47.31 12.58 8.83
CA ALA A 16 -46.57 11.81 9.84
C ALA A 16 -46.00 10.43 9.46
N ASN A 17 -44.70 10.41 9.13
CA ASN A 17 -43.82 9.30 9.54
C ASN A 17 -42.61 9.88 10.27
N VAL A 18 -42.82 10.20 11.55
CA VAL A 18 -41.73 10.49 12.49
C VAL A 18 -41.19 9.12 12.91
N ALA A 19 -40.19 8.62 12.20
CA ALA A 19 -39.47 7.43 12.63
C ALA A 19 -38.59 7.82 13.81
N PHE A 20 -38.97 7.36 15.01
CA PHE A 20 -38.12 7.42 16.19
C PHE A 20 -36.79 6.73 15.89
N ALA A 21 -35.70 7.49 16.00
CA ALA A 21 -34.36 6.92 16.06
C ALA A 21 -34.31 5.94 17.23
N ALA A 22 -34.11 4.65 16.92
CA ALA A 22 -33.85 3.65 17.95
C ALA A 22 -32.63 4.07 18.77
N PRO A 23 -32.65 3.91 20.11
CA PRO A 23 -31.49 4.22 20.92
C PRO A 23 -30.34 3.31 20.50
N THR A 24 -29.24 3.91 20.05
CA THR A 24 -27.96 3.23 19.85
C THR A 24 -27.56 2.60 21.19
N THR A 25 -27.76 1.29 21.32
CA THR A 25 -27.13 0.52 22.38
C THR A 25 -25.63 0.55 22.10
N GLU A 26 -24.90 1.38 22.86
CA GLU A 26 -23.44 1.34 22.89
C GLU A 26 -23.02 -0.05 23.35
N GLN A 27 -22.36 -0.78 22.46
CA GLN A 27 -21.67 -2.01 22.82
C GLN A 27 -20.51 -1.63 23.74
N PRO A 28 -20.44 -2.15 24.98
CA PRO A 28 -19.35 -1.84 25.89
C PRO A 28 -18.03 -2.34 25.30
N LEU A 29 -17.05 -1.43 25.18
CA LEU A 29 -15.67 -1.78 24.84
C LEU A 29 -15.11 -2.59 26.02
N ASN A 30 -14.96 -3.90 25.83
CA ASN A 30 -14.39 -4.80 26.82
C ASN A 30 -12.93 -5.09 26.42
N PRO A 31 -11.95 -4.35 26.94
CA PRO A 31 -10.56 -4.47 26.50
C PRO A 31 -10.02 -5.85 26.90
N LYS A 32 -9.71 -6.69 25.92
CA LYS A 32 -8.98 -7.95 26.15
C LYS A 32 -7.50 -7.65 26.38
N ILE A 33 -6.92 -8.25 27.41
CA ILE A 33 -5.46 -8.37 27.55
C ILE A 33 -5.01 -9.36 26.48
N ILE A 34 -4.31 -8.87 25.46
CA ILE A 34 -3.82 -9.69 24.35
C ILE A 34 -2.51 -10.36 24.79
N SER A 35 -2.53 -11.68 24.94
CA SER A 35 -1.39 -12.53 25.34
C SER A 35 -0.79 -13.36 24.19
N ALA A 36 -1.29 -13.21 22.96
CA ALA A 36 -0.65 -13.74 21.77
C ALA A 36 0.40 -12.73 21.24
N PRO A 37 1.42 -13.16 20.47
CA PRO A 37 2.32 -12.25 19.76
C PRO A 37 1.53 -11.58 18.63
N VAL A 38 0.65 -10.65 19.00
CA VAL A 38 0.01 -9.74 18.07
C VAL A 38 1.03 -8.64 17.84
N GLU A 39 1.53 -8.63 16.61
CA GLU A 39 2.28 -7.52 16.03
C GLU A 39 1.54 -6.23 16.39
N ASP A 40 2.13 -5.38 17.22
CA ASP A 40 1.54 -4.11 17.63
C ASP A 40 1.25 -3.33 16.34
N PRO A 41 -0.03 -3.18 15.93
CA PRO A 41 -0.37 -2.70 14.60
C PRO A 41 -0.14 -1.19 14.47
N ILE A 42 0.48 -0.58 15.48
CA ILE A 42 0.99 0.78 15.55
C ILE A 42 2.39 0.78 16.18
N ASP A 43 3.17 -0.28 15.94
CA ASP A 43 4.61 -0.24 16.09
C ASP A 43 5.22 0.27 14.77
N PRO A 44 5.82 1.46 14.75
CA PRO A 44 6.50 1.99 13.57
C PRO A 44 7.72 1.13 13.14
N LEU A 45 8.10 0.10 13.91
CA LEU A 45 9.30 -0.71 13.70
C LEU A 45 9.06 -2.22 13.52
N ALA A 46 7.81 -2.70 13.40
CA ALA A 46 7.51 -4.14 13.33
C ALA A 46 8.11 -4.90 12.11
N ILE A 47 8.70 -4.19 11.14
CA ILE A 47 9.10 -4.71 9.83
C ILE A 47 10.32 -5.67 9.90
N ASP A 48 11.07 -5.72 11.01
CA ASP A 48 12.35 -6.45 11.08
C ASP A 48 12.30 -7.88 11.66
N ARG A 49 11.12 -8.43 12.02
CA ARG A 49 11.06 -9.74 12.72
C ARG A 49 10.77 -10.97 11.87
N ALA A 50 10.54 -10.85 10.57
CA ALA A 50 10.14 -11.99 9.73
C ALA A 50 11.16 -12.33 8.62
N ALA A 51 12.42 -12.58 8.99
CA ALA A 51 13.37 -13.29 8.12
C ALA A 51 14.55 -13.85 8.91
N SER A 52 14.33 -14.85 9.77
CA SER A 52 15.31 -15.90 10.11
C SER A 52 14.74 -16.83 11.19
N SER A 53 14.19 -17.96 10.78
CA SER A 53 14.13 -19.14 11.64
C SER A 53 14.10 -20.39 10.77
N VAL A 54 15.27 -20.76 10.26
CA VAL A 54 15.52 -22.16 9.90
C VAL A 54 15.62 -22.91 11.22
N VAL A 55 14.65 -23.79 11.46
CA VAL A 55 14.57 -24.66 12.62
C VAL A 55 15.72 -25.67 12.55
N ALA A 56 16.66 -25.61 13.49
CA ALA A 56 17.56 -26.71 13.79
C ALA A 56 17.22 -27.24 15.20
N GLN A 57 16.80 -28.51 15.27
CA GLN A 57 16.54 -29.21 16.53
C GLN A 57 17.85 -29.50 17.28
N PRO A 58 17.84 -29.53 18.62
CA PRO A 58 19.03 -29.82 19.42
C PRO A 58 19.13 -31.31 19.77
N ALA A 59 20.34 -31.87 19.71
CA ALA A 59 20.69 -33.09 20.43
C ALA A 59 22.08 -32.95 21.06
N SER A 60 22.05 -32.83 22.39
CA SER A 60 22.93 -33.44 23.40
C SER A 60 24.46 -33.44 23.22
N GLN A 61 25.06 -32.62 24.08
CA GLN A 61 26.36 -32.57 24.76
C GLN A 61 27.39 -33.74 24.73
N PRO A 62 28.67 -33.45 25.08
CA PRO A 62 29.87 -33.95 24.40
C PRO A 62 30.70 -34.95 25.20
N VAL A 63 31.65 -35.63 24.53
CA VAL A 63 32.83 -36.23 25.19
C VAL A 63 34.09 -35.89 24.38
N MET A 64 35.09 -35.38 25.09
CA MET A 64 36.41 -34.95 24.63
C MET A 64 37.39 -36.11 24.38
N ASN A 65 38.52 -35.74 23.76
CA ASN A 65 39.84 -36.40 23.67
C ASN A 65 40.01 -37.43 22.52
N THR A 66 41.04 -37.40 21.65
CA THR A 66 42.38 -36.76 21.63
C THR A 66 42.91 -36.67 20.17
N SER A 67 43.66 -35.62 19.84
CA SER A 67 44.53 -35.46 18.64
C SER A 67 45.86 -36.25 18.76
N PRO A 68 46.85 -36.14 17.83
CA PRO A 68 46.88 -36.13 16.35
C PRO A 68 48.02 -37.01 15.75
N ALA A 69 48.17 -37.07 14.42
CA ALA A 69 49.43 -37.11 13.61
C ALA A 69 49.17 -37.78 12.24
N SER A 70 49.30 -37.04 11.12
CA SER A 70 50.45 -37.05 10.17
C SER A 70 50.52 -38.31 9.29
N ALA A 71 50.82 -38.32 7.98
CA ALA A 71 51.05 -37.35 6.92
C ALA A 71 51.33 -38.18 5.61
N VAL A 72 51.48 -37.52 4.45
CA VAL A 72 52.29 -37.93 3.26
C VAL A 72 51.66 -38.98 2.30
N VAL A 73 51.74 -38.98 0.95
CA VAL A 73 52.20 -38.11 -0.17
C VAL A 73 51.79 -38.79 -1.51
N ALA A 74 51.68 -37.98 -2.59
CA ALA A 74 51.88 -38.25 -4.04
C ALA A 74 50.92 -39.08 -4.94
N GLN A 75 50.59 -38.41 -6.05
CA GLN A 75 50.28 -38.84 -7.44
C GLN A 75 51.41 -39.73 -8.07
N PRO A 76 51.37 -40.23 -9.35
CA PRO A 76 50.55 -39.83 -10.52
C PRO A 76 50.05 -40.92 -11.51
N ALA A 77 49.17 -40.44 -12.40
CA ALA A 77 48.88 -40.74 -13.82
C ALA A 77 49.43 -42.00 -14.54
N SER A 78 48.57 -42.69 -15.31
CA SER A 78 48.49 -42.64 -16.80
C SER A 78 47.85 -43.90 -17.44
N GLN A 79 47.12 -43.63 -18.52
CA GLN A 79 46.41 -44.46 -19.55
C GLN A 79 47.24 -45.60 -20.21
N PRO A 80 46.67 -46.56 -21.04
CA PRO A 80 45.89 -46.27 -22.27
C PRO A 80 44.78 -47.27 -22.75
N GLN A 81 44.02 -46.82 -23.76
CA GLN A 81 42.95 -47.50 -24.52
C GLN A 81 43.45 -48.46 -25.63
N VAL A 82 42.62 -49.45 -26.01
CA VAL A 82 42.59 -50.08 -27.35
C VAL A 82 41.14 -50.44 -27.76
N ASN A 83 40.80 -50.22 -29.04
CA ASN A 83 39.49 -50.38 -29.72
C ASN A 83 39.31 -51.77 -30.40
N THR A 84 38.05 -52.14 -30.73
CA THR A 84 37.61 -52.99 -31.89
C THR A 84 36.09 -52.81 -32.09
N ALA A 85 35.59 -52.20 -33.19
CA ALA A 85 35.06 -52.74 -34.48
C ALA A 85 33.78 -53.62 -34.37
N SER A 86 32.72 -53.65 -35.21
CA SER A 86 32.05 -52.84 -36.26
C SER A 86 30.80 -53.65 -36.74
N VAL A 87 29.80 -52.98 -37.36
CA VAL A 87 28.82 -53.45 -38.41
C VAL A 87 27.31 -53.71 -38.06
N VAL A 88 26.45 -52.74 -38.46
CA VAL A 88 25.21 -52.76 -39.33
C VAL A 88 24.10 -53.81 -39.00
N SER A 89 22.78 -53.55 -38.85
CA SER A 89 21.81 -52.84 -39.74
C SER A 89 20.36 -52.83 -39.18
N LYS A 90 19.58 -51.74 -39.38
CA LYS A 90 18.21 -51.66 -39.98
C LYS A 90 17.30 -50.55 -39.38
N ASN A 91 16.79 -49.71 -40.28
CA ASN A 91 15.81 -48.63 -40.08
C ASN A 91 14.38 -49.17 -39.83
N LEU A 92 13.63 -48.50 -38.96
CA LEU A 92 12.17 -48.37 -39.03
C LEU A 92 11.73 -46.98 -38.51
N ASP A 93 11.00 -46.29 -39.38
CA ASP A 93 9.88 -45.35 -39.19
C ASP A 93 10.04 -43.94 -38.59
N LYS A 94 9.75 -43.01 -39.52
CA LYS A 94 9.33 -41.61 -39.49
C LYS A 94 8.43 -41.23 -38.30
N ALA A 95 8.86 -40.26 -37.50
CA ALA A 95 8.05 -39.54 -36.52
C ALA A 95 7.76 -38.10 -37.02
N PRO A 96 6.62 -37.48 -36.67
CA PRO A 96 6.19 -36.20 -37.22
C PRO A 96 6.99 -35.03 -36.64
N GLU A 97 7.21 -34.01 -37.46
CA GLU A 97 7.78 -32.72 -37.08
C GLU A 97 6.94 -32.08 -35.96
N THR A 98 7.45 -32.12 -34.74
CA THR A 98 7.02 -31.20 -33.69
C THR A 98 7.37 -29.79 -34.11
N THR A 99 6.36 -29.02 -34.51
CA THR A 99 6.41 -27.57 -34.61
C THR A 99 6.95 -27.04 -33.28
N THR A 100 8.15 -26.46 -33.31
CA THR A 100 8.75 -25.79 -32.16
C THR A 100 7.86 -24.59 -31.85
N ALA A 101 6.99 -24.71 -30.85
CA ALA A 101 6.29 -23.56 -30.29
C ALA A 101 7.36 -22.55 -29.87
N ALA A 102 7.34 -21.37 -30.47
CA ALA A 102 8.24 -20.28 -30.11
C ALA A 102 8.11 -20.04 -28.60
N LEU A 103 9.23 -20.01 -27.89
CA LEU A 103 9.26 -19.57 -26.50
C LEU A 103 8.56 -18.20 -26.42
N PRO A 104 7.69 -17.97 -25.42
CA PRO A 104 7.09 -16.66 -25.21
C PRO A 104 8.20 -15.59 -25.22
N PRO A 105 7.99 -14.44 -25.88
CA PRO A 105 9.00 -13.39 -25.88
C PRO A 105 9.40 -13.05 -24.44
N GLU A 106 10.71 -13.05 -24.15
CA GLU A 106 11.20 -12.67 -22.82
C GLU A 106 10.72 -11.26 -22.48
N ILE A 107 9.95 -11.14 -21.40
CA ILE A 107 9.39 -9.86 -20.95
C ILE A 107 10.56 -9.00 -20.47
N PRO A 108 10.82 -7.81 -21.07
CA PRO A 108 11.93 -6.96 -20.66
C PRO A 108 11.87 -6.60 -19.17
N THR A 109 12.94 -6.86 -18.43
CA THR A 109 13.00 -6.68 -16.96
C THR A 109 13.86 -5.49 -16.53
N SER A 110 14.31 -4.64 -17.46
CA SER A 110 15.19 -3.52 -17.15
C SER A 110 14.49 -2.47 -16.27
N TRP A 111 15.09 -2.18 -15.12
CA TRP A 111 14.64 -1.18 -14.15
C TRP A 111 15.30 0.20 -14.36
N LYS A 112 15.92 0.44 -15.52
CA LYS A 112 16.42 1.77 -15.87
C LYS A 112 15.24 2.70 -16.17
N MET A 113 15.37 3.98 -15.84
CA MET A 113 14.31 4.99 -16.00
C MET A 113 13.66 4.96 -17.40
N ASP A 114 14.48 5.01 -18.46
CA ASP A 114 13.96 4.98 -19.83
C ASP A 114 13.24 3.68 -20.16
N ALA A 115 13.73 2.55 -19.65
CA ALA A 115 13.09 1.25 -19.87
C ALA A 115 11.75 1.14 -19.13
N ILE A 116 11.64 1.69 -17.91
CA ILE A 116 10.38 1.72 -17.17
C ILE A 116 9.39 2.68 -17.84
N ASN A 117 9.83 3.86 -18.27
CA ASN A 117 8.98 4.84 -18.94
C ASN A 117 8.44 4.37 -20.30
N ASN A 118 9.20 3.51 -21.00
CA ASN A 118 8.79 2.91 -22.27
C ASN A 118 8.32 1.45 -22.12
N ALA A 119 8.13 0.97 -20.88
CA ALA A 119 7.61 -0.38 -20.66
C ALA A 119 6.20 -0.44 -21.21
N GLU A 120 5.92 -1.40 -22.08
CA GLU A 120 4.59 -1.66 -22.64
C GLU A 120 3.88 -2.80 -21.90
N TRP A 121 2.58 -2.96 -22.14
CA TRP A 121 1.82 -4.10 -21.65
C TRP A 121 2.07 -5.33 -22.54
N PRO A 122 2.67 -6.41 -22.01
CA PRO A 122 2.62 -7.70 -22.68
C PRO A 122 1.32 -8.43 -22.33
N GLU A 123 0.75 -9.12 -23.30
CA GLU A 123 -0.37 -10.02 -23.04
C GLU A 123 0.04 -11.11 -22.03
N GLY A 124 -0.80 -11.35 -21.02
CA GLY A 124 -0.52 -12.35 -19.99
C GLY A 124 0.63 -12.00 -19.04
N LEU A 125 0.89 -10.71 -18.78
CA LEU A 125 1.92 -10.26 -17.83
C LEU A 125 1.82 -11.02 -16.48
N PRO A 126 2.85 -11.80 -16.09
CA PRO A 126 2.75 -12.67 -14.92
C PRO A 126 2.66 -11.88 -13.61
N ARG A 127 2.24 -12.59 -12.55
CA ARG A 127 2.29 -12.05 -11.20
C ARG A 127 3.74 -11.82 -10.77
N GLY A 128 3.96 -10.78 -9.98
CA GLY A 128 5.29 -10.36 -9.54
C GLY A 128 5.56 -8.88 -9.78
N LYS A 129 6.84 -8.51 -9.75
CA LYS A 129 7.30 -7.14 -9.98
C LYS A 129 7.77 -6.96 -11.42
N HIS A 130 7.19 -6.02 -12.14
CA HIS A 130 7.55 -5.73 -13.54
C HIS A 130 7.58 -4.22 -13.82
N PRO A 131 8.45 -3.75 -14.73
CA PRO A 131 8.47 -2.35 -15.17
C PRO A 131 7.11 -1.83 -15.65
N ALA A 132 6.32 -2.67 -16.33
CA ALA A 132 4.96 -2.33 -16.76
C ALA A 132 4.02 -2.04 -15.57
N TYR A 133 4.07 -2.83 -14.50
CA TYR A 133 3.30 -2.56 -13.28
C TYR A 133 3.79 -1.28 -12.58
N ALA A 134 5.10 -1.05 -12.53
CA ALA A 134 5.66 0.18 -11.97
C ALA A 134 5.16 1.42 -12.73
N ARG A 135 5.21 1.40 -14.07
CA ARG A 135 4.64 2.46 -14.92
C ARG A 135 3.13 2.61 -14.70
N ALA A 136 2.40 1.50 -14.68
CA ALA A 136 0.95 1.49 -14.43
C ALA A 136 0.59 2.10 -13.07
N HIS A 137 1.35 1.81 -12.00
CA HIS A 137 1.10 2.37 -10.68
C HIS A 137 1.16 3.90 -10.69
N VAL A 138 2.14 4.49 -11.37
CA VAL A 138 2.22 5.95 -11.48
C VAL A 138 1.05 6.51 -12.29
N MET A 139 0.70 5.88 -13.41
CA MET A 139 -0.44 6.31 -14.23
C MET A 139 -1.76 6.23 -13.45
N LEU A 140 -1.97 5.14 -12.71
CA LEU A 140 -3.13 4.92 -11.83
C LEU A 140 -3.17 5.97 -10.71
N ASN A 141 -2.04 6.17 -10.02
CA ASN A 141 -1.87 7.21 -9.02
C ASN A 141 -2.26 8.58 -9.58
N ASN A 142 -1.83 8.92 -10.79
CA ASN A 142 -2.10 10.21 -11.43
C ASN A 142 -3.53 10.33 -11.96
N ALA A 143 -4.20 9.20 -12.22
CA ALA A 143 -5.61 9.13 -12.57
C ALA A 143 -6.53 9.00 -11.33
N HIS A 144 -6.02 9.29 -10.13
CA HIS A 144 -6.74 9.25 -8.85
C HIS A 144 -7.24 7.84 -8.44
N ALA A 145 -6.74 6.79 -9.08
CA ALA A 145 -6.88 5.41 -8.64
C ALA A 145 -5.61 4.99 -7.87
N SER A 146 -5.49 5.37 -6.59
CA SER A 146 -4.23 5.12 -5.85
C SER A 146 -3.93 3.63 -5.73
N PRO A 147 -2.71 3.18 -6.09
CA PRO A 147 -2.23 1.84 -5.76
C PRO A 147 -1.71 1.74 -4.31
N GLY A 148 -1.74 2.83 -3.55
CA GLY A 148 -0.98 2.95 -2.30
C GLY A 148 0.50 3.15 -2.61
N ALA A 149 1.38 2.43 -1.90
CA ALA A 149 2.82 2.52 -2.13
C ALA A 149 3.21 1.97 -3.51
N ILE A 150 3.89 2.78 -4.31
CA ILE A 150 4.41 2.38 -5.62
C ILE A 150 5.59 1.44 -5.41
N ASP A 151 5.39 0.15 -5.70
CA ASP A 151 6.40 -0.92 -5.49
C ASP A 151 6.67 -1.80 -6.73
N GLY A 152 6.00 -1.50 -7.84
CA GLY A 152 6.08 -2.21 -9.11
C GLY A 152 5.49 -3.63 -9.12
N SER A 153 4.77 -4.04 -8.08
CA SER A 153 4.19 -5.38 -7.93
C SER A 153 2.75 -5.48 -8.43
N SER A 154 2.30 -6.68 -8.79
CA SER A 154 0.88 -7.01 -9.05
C SER A 154 0.14 -7.47 -7.79
N GLY A 155 0.33 -6.74 -6.69
CA GLY A 155 -0.30 -7.03 -5.41
C GLY A 155 -1.81 -6.73 -5.40
N LYS A 156 -2.48 -7.08 -4.28
CA LYS A 156 -3.93 -6.83 -4.13
C LYS A 156 -4.31 -5.35 -4.30
N ASN A 157 -3.47 -4.41 -3.88
CA ASN A 157 -3.76 -2.98 -4.04
C ASN A 157 -3.67 -2.56 -5.51
N THR A 158 -2.72 -3.11 -6.28
CA THR A 158 -2.62 -2.93 -7.73
C THR A 158 -3.91 -3.34 -8.43
N LEU A 159 -4.41 -4.55 -8.12
CA LEU A 159 -5.64 -5.06 -8.73
C LEU A 159 -6.85 -4.17 -8.40
N LYS A 160 -6.94 -3.67 -7.16
CA LYS A 160 -8.03 -2.76 -6.74
C LYS A 160 -7.94 -1.38 -7.42
N ALA A 161 -6.72 -0.86 -7.57
CA ALA A 161 -6.49 0.41 -8.27
C ALA A 161 -6.88 0.27 -9.75
N ILE A 162 -6.49 -0.83 -10.40
CA ILE A 162 -6.91 -1.14 -11.77
C ILE A 162 -8.44 -1.21 -11.87
N ALA A 163 -9.10 -1.97 -11.00
CA ALA A 163 -10.56 -2.10 -11.00
C ALA A 163 -11.26 -0.74 -10.82
N SER A 164 -10.72 0.11 -9.93
CA SER A 164 -11.27 1.44 -9.68
C SER A 164 -11.06 2.37 -10.86
N PHE A 165 -9.87 2.34 -11.49
CA PHE A 165 -9.60 3.07 -12.72
C PHE A 165 -10.53 2.64 -13.86
N GLN A 166 -10.72 1.33 -14.04
CA GLN A 166 -11.64 0.79 -15.03
C GLN A 166 -13.05 1.34 -14.79
N GLN A 167 -13.57 1.23 -13.56
CA GLN A 167 -14.87 1.76 -13.18
C GLN A 167 -15.00 3.26 -13.45
N MET A 168 -13.99 4.07 -13.09
CA MET A 168 -13.98 5.52 -13.31
C MET A 168 -13.97 5.90 -14.80
N ASN A 169 -13.55 4.99 -15.69
CA ASN A 169 -13.43 5.24 -17.12
C ASN A 169 -14.42 4.43 -17.97
N GLY A 170 -15.45 3.84 -17.35
CA GLY A 170 -16.48 3.08 -18.06
C GLY A 170 -16.00 1.75 -18.64
N ILE A 171 -14.87 1.23 -18.18
CA ILE A 171 -14.34 -0.10 -18.52
C ILE A 171 -14.85 -1.09 -17.47
N THR A 172 -15.14 -2.33 -17.89
CA THR A 172 -15.52 -3.39 -16.95
C THR A 172 -14.46 -3.57 -15.85
N PRO A 173 -14.80 -3.46 -14.56
CA PRO A 173 -13.83 -3.44 -13.46
C PRO A 173 -13.34 -4.84 -13.10
N THR A 174 -12.51 -5.44 -13.96
CA THR A 174 -11.93 -6.78 -13.76
C THR A 174 -10.81 -6.78 -12.72
N GLY A 175 -10.13 -5.66 -12.52
CA GLY A 175 -8.91 -5.56 -11.71
C GLY A 175 -7.67 -6.14 -12.38
N GLU A 176 -7.81 -6.64 -13.62
CA GLU A 176 -6.70 -7.12 -14.44
C GLU A 176 -6.20 -6.00 -15.33
N LEU A 177 -4.88 -5.89 -15.47
CA LEU A 177 -4.29 -4.98 -16.44
C LEU A 177 -4.52 -5.58 -17.84
N THR A 178 -5.60 -5.17 -18.50
CA THR A 178 -5.91 -5.56 -19.89
C THR A 178 -5.30 -4.56 -20.86
N LYS A 179 -5.26 -4.90 -22.15
CA LYS A 179 -4.86 -3.97 -23.21
C LYS A 179 -5.71 -2.68 -23.19
N GLU A 180 -7.02 -2.82 -23.06
CA GLU A 180 -7.96 -1.69 -22.99
C GLU A 180 -7.65 -0.75 -21.82
N THR A 181 -7.41 -1.32 -20.62
CA THR A 181 -6.98 -0.56 -19.44
C THR A 181 -5.64 0.15 -19.69
N TRP A 182 -4.67 -0.56 -20.28
CA TRP A 182 -3.36 0.01 -20.58
C TRP A 182 -3.44 1.18 -21.55
N ASP A 183 -4.13 1.00 -22.68
CA ASP A 183 -4.33 2.04 -23.68
C ASP A 183 -5.00 3.28 -23.06
N ALA A 184 -6.01 3.08 -22.19
CA ALA A 184 -6.67 4.17 -21.48
C ALA A 184 -5.77 4.90 -20.46
N LEU A 185 -4.85 4.18 -19.79
CA LEU A 185 -3.84 4.78 -18.90
C LEU A 185 -2.84 5.61 -19.70
N VAL A 186 -2.30 5.05 -20.80
CA VAL A 186 -1.33 5.73 -21.67
C VAL A 186 -1.96 6.97 -22.31
N ALA A 187 -3.22 6.91 -22.75
CA ALA A 187 -3.94 8.04 -23.33
C ALA A 187 -4.08 9.24 -22.37
N LYS A 188 -4.08 9.00 -21.05
CA LYS A 188 -4.11 10.04 -20.01
C LYS A 188 -2.73 10.49 -19.54
N GLN A 189 -1.67 9.76 -19.90
CA GLN A 189 -0.32 10.07 -19.46
C GLN A 189 0.24 11.27 -20.23
N THR A 190 0.37 12.42 -19.57
CA THR A 190 0.93 13.65 -20.18
C THR A 190 2.40 13.90 -19.83
N LYS A 191 2.95 13.15 -18.87
CA LYS A 191 4.32 13.28 -18.39
C LYS A 191 4.95 11.88 -18.20
N PRO A 192 6.29 11.74 -18.26
CA PRO A 192 6.95 10.49 -17.91
C PRO A 192 6.54 10.01 -16.52
N ALA A 193 6.38 8.70 -16.35
CA ALA A 193 5.99 8.07 -15.09
C ALA A 193 7.11 8.15 -14.05
N TYR A 194 8.36 8.07 -14.50
CA TYR A 194 9.54 8.22 -13.67
C TYR A 194 10.40 9.35 -14.20
N VAL A 195 10.97 10.12 -13.28
CA VAL A 195 11.80 11.29 -13.58
C VAL A 195 13.05 11.27 -12.72
N GLU A 196 14.06 12.01 -13.17
CA GLU A 196 15.22 12.32 -12.35
C GLU A 196 14.86 13.44 -11.37
N TYR A 197 15.18 13.22 -10.09
CA TYR A 197 15.08 14.19 -9.02
C TYR A 197 16.46 14.44 -8.41
N THR A 198 16.78 15.71 -8.17
CA THR A 198 18.02 16.11 -7.51
C THR A 198 17.74 16.34 -6.04
N ILE A 199 18.40 15.59 -5.16
CA ILE A 199 18.25 15.75 -3.71
C ILE A 199 18.69 17.16 -3.31
N THR A 200 17.81 17.85 -2.58
CA THR A 200 17.98 19.26 -2.20
C THR A 200 18.51 19.40 -0.77
N GLU A 201 18.93 20.61 -0.40
CA GLU A 201 19.28 20.93 0.99
C GLU A 201 18.06 20.79 1.92
N ASP A 202 16.88 21.19 1.46
CA ASP A 202 15.64 21.10 2.24
C ASP A 202 15.27 19.65 2.54
N ASP A 203 15.54 18.72 1.62
CA ASP A 203 15.35 17.29 1.86
C ASP A 203 16.24 16.76 2.99
N LEU A 204 17.40 17.37 3.26
CA LEU A 204 18.31 16.94 4.35
C LEU A 204 18.09 17.72 5.65
N LYS A 205 17.54 18.93 5.55
CA LYS A 205 17.36 19.84 6.69
C LYS A 205 16.38 19.31 7.74
N GLY A 206 15.41 18.49 7.34
CA GLY A 206 14.46 17.84 8.23
C GLY A 206 13.24 18.71 8.58
N PRO A 207 12.58 18.43 9.72
CA PRO A 207 13.08 17.71 10.89
C PRO A 207 13.19 16.19 10.71
N TYR A 208 14.21 15.59 11.36
CA TYR A 208 14.44 14.15 11.46
C TYR A 208 14.57 13.72 12.93
N ALA A 209 14.25 12.46 13.21
CA ALA A 209 14.51 11.80 14.49
C ALA A 209 15.56 10.70 14.29
N ASP A 210 16.52 10.58 15.21
CA ASP A 210 17.56 9.53 15.12
C ASP A 210 16.96 8.12 15.19
N SER A 211 15.93 7.95 16.03
CA SER A 211 15.12 6.75 16.14
C SER A 211 13.78 7.09 16.80
N ILE A 212 12.78 6.21 16.63
CA ILE A 212 11.50 6.30 17.34
C ILE A 212 11.36 5.03 18.20
N PRO A 213 11.30 5.13 19.53
CA PRO A 213 11.10 3.97 20.39
C PRO A 213 9.68 3.40 20.21
N SER A 214 9.50 2.09 20.39
CA SER A 214 8.17 1.47 20.33
C SER A 214 7.27 1.84 21.52
N ASP A 215 7.84 2.21 22.67
CA ASP A 215 7.07 2.58 23.86
C ASP A 215 6.47 3.99 23.76
N TYR A 216 5.14 4.10 23.89
CA TYR A 216 4.41 5.36 23.77
C TYR A 216 4.77 6.39 24.84
N ALA A 217 5.15 5.98 26.07
CA ALA A 217 5.59 6.92 27.09
C ALA A 217 6.98 7.51 26.77
N LEU A 218 7.80 6.82 25.97
CA LEU A 218 9.03 7.38 25.44
C LEU A 218 8.73 8.30 24.24
N GLN A 219 7.85 7.88 23.32
CA GLN A 219 7.41 8.70 22.20
C GLN A 219 6.79 10.04 22.67
N ALA A 220 5.99 10.02 23.73
CA ALA A 220 5.35 11.21 24.30
C ALA A 220 6.34 12.28 24.80
N LYS A 221 7.62 11.92 25.02
CA LYS A 221 8.68 12.84 25.45
C LYS A 221 9.49 13.41 24.28
N MET A 222 9.26 12.93 23.05
CA MET A 222 9.97 13.38 21.87
C MET A 222 9.50 14.77 21.44
N LYS A 223 10.30 15.48 20.62
CA LYS A 223 9.90 16.76 20.02
C LYS A 223 8.88 16.60 18.88
N GLY A 224 8.87 15.42 18.26
CA GLY A 224 8.03 15.06 17.12
C GLY A 224 8.37 13.66 16.65
N LEU A 225 7.37 12.97 16.10
CA LEU A 225 7.53 11.64 15.50
C LEU A 225 7.88 11.82 14.01
N TYR A 226 9.04 12.41 13.78
CA TYR A 226 9.55 12.77 12.46
C TYR A 226 10.06 11.57 11.66
N TYR A 227 10.39 11.78 10.39
CA TYR A 227 11.09 10.77 9.60
C TYR A 227 12.41 10.38 10.27
N THR A 228 12.80 9.12 10.11
CA THR A 228 14.07 8.59 10.63
C THR A 228 15.14 8.45 9.56
N ARG A 229 14.73 8.47 8.28
CA ARG A 229 15.61 8.31 7.12
C ARG A 229 15.22 9.26 5.99
N ILE A 230 16.20 9.71 5.20
CA ILE A 230 15.94 10.50 3.99
C ILE A 230 15.14 9.68 2.97
N THR A 231 15.45 8.39 2.83
CA THR A 231 14.74 7.47 1.92
C THR A 231 13.28 7.28 2.30
N GLU A 232 12.96 7.27 3.59
CA GLU A 232 11.59 7.22 4.11
C GLU A 232 10.82 8.50 3.73
N MET A 233 11.41 9.68 3.98
CA MET A 233 10.84 10.97 3.58
C MET A 233 10.63 11.05 2.06
N LEU A 234 11.63 10.64 1.26
CA LEU A 234 11.54 10.64 -0.20
C LEU A 234 10.49 9.63 -0.70
N GLY A 235 10.39 8.47 -0.05
CA GLY A 235 9.33 7.50 -0.33
C GLY A 235 7.94 8.13 -0.14
N GLU A 236 7.73 8.81 0.98
CA GLU A 236 6.51 9.56 1.26
C GLU A 236 6.24 10.68 0.24
N LYS A 237 7.27 11.46 -0.08
CA LYS A 237 7.20 12.57 -1.06
C LYS A 237 6.80 12.13 -2.47
N PHE A 238 7.25 10.95 -2.89
CA PHE A 238 7.02 10.41 -4.24
C PHE A 238 6.06 9.21 -4.26
N HIS A 239 5.34 8.96 -3.16
CA HIS A 239 4.38 7.86 -2.97
C HIS A 239 4.97 6.47 -3.25
N MET A 240 6.25 6.28 -2.97
CA MET A 240 6.99 5.05 -3.26
C MET A 240 7.19 4.20 -2.02
N ASP A 241 7.21 2.88 -2.21
CA ASP A 241 7.80 1.98 -1.22
C ASP A 241 9.30 2.26 -1.07
N GLU A 242 9.80 2.33 0.17
CA GLU A 242 11.18 2.71 0.46
C GLU A 242 12.20 1.74 -0.16
N ASN A 243 11.90 0.43 -0.16
CA ASN A 243 12.78 -0.58 -0.74
C ASN A 243 12.77 -0.51 -2.26
N PHE A 244 11.61 -0.23 -2.86
CA PHE A 244 11.54 -0.01 -4.30
C PHE A 244 12.29 1.26 -4.74
N LEU A 245 12.20 2.35 -3.98
CA LEU A 245 13.00 3.56 -4.22
C LEU A 245 14.52 3.25 -4.20
N LYS A 246 14.99 2.47 -3.21
CA LYS A 246 16.39 2.02 -3.15
C LYS A 246 16.75 1.09 -4.30
N GLN A 247 15.85 0.18 -4.70
CA GLN A 247 16.05 -0.74 -5.82
C GLN A 247 16.26 0.01 -7.14
N LEU A 248 15.49 1.08 -7.40
CA LEU A 248 15.68 1.91 -8.60
C LEU A 248 16.98 2.71 -8.58
N ASN A 249 17.56 2.93 -7.39
CA ASN A 249 18.71 3.78 -7.15
C ASN A 249 19.83 3.05 -6.38
N PRO A 250 20.33 1.90 -6.86
CA PRO A 250 21.17 1.00 -6.08
C PRO A 250 22.56 1.56 -5.74
N ARG A 251 22.97 2.64 -6.41
CA ARG A 251 24.27 3.31 -6.21
C ARG A 251 24.14 4.70 -5.60
N ALA A 252 22.93 5.17 -5.32
CA ALA A 252 22.71 6.54 -4.89
C ALA A 252 23.12 6.77 -3.44
N ASN A 253 23.78 7.89 -3.18
CA ASN A 253 23.95 8.38 -1.82
C ASN A 253 22.81 9.34 -1.45
N PHE A 254 21.76 8.81 -0.83
CA PHE A 254 20.58 9.59 -0.43
C PHE A 254 20.84 10.71 0.60
N LYS A 255 22.03 10.76 1.21
CA LYS A 255 22.43 11.81 2.17
C LYS A 255 23.28 12.91 1.54
N LYS A 256 23.34 12.98 0.20
CA LYS A 256 24.17 13.94 -0.53
C LYS A 256 23.29 14.90 -1.34
N VAL A 257 23.40 16.19 -1.04
CA VAL A 257 22.80 17.27 -1.85
C VAL A 257 23.38 17.21 -3.27
N GLY A 258 22.53 17.39 -4.27
CA GLY A 258 22.92 17.31 -5.68
C GLY A 258 22.96 15.88 -6.24
N GLU A 259 22.80 14.85 -5.41
CA GLU A 259 22.66 13.47 -5.89
C GLU A 259 21.39 13.35 -6.73
N LYS A 260 21.52 12.75 -7.91
CA LYS A 260 20.42 12.51 -8.84
C LYS A 260 19.87 11.10 -8.63
N ILE A 261 18.56 11.00 -8.42
CA ILE A 261 17.84 9.74 -8.21
C ILE A 261 16.63 9.65 -9.13
N VAL A 262 16.23 8.44 -9.48
CA VAL A 262 15.01 8.14 -10.22
C VAL A 262 13.86 7.99 -9.22
N VAL A 263 12.79 8.76 -9.41
CA VAL A 263 11.59 8.76 -8.57
C VAL A 263 10.33 8.72 -9.41
N ALA A 264 9.21 8.33 -8.80
CA ALA A 264 7.90 8.41 -9.43
C ALA A 264 7.45 9.87 -9.60
N ASN A 265 6.88 10.19 -10.76
CA ASN A 265 6.30 11.48 -11.08
C ASN A 265 4.80 11.47 -10.73
N VAL A 266 4.50 11.75 -9.46
CA VAL A 266 3.18 11.57 -8.87
C VAL A 266 2.33 12.84 -8.93
N ARG A 267 1.01 12.65 -8.83
CA ARG A 267 0.05 13.73 -8.60
C ARG A 267 0.38 14.49 -7.31
N ASN A 268 -0.11 15.71 -7.24
CA ASN A 268 -0.03 16.58 -6.07
C ASN A 268 -1.40 17.16 -5.67
N ASP A 269 -2.49 16.64 -6.25
CA ASP A 269 -3.84 17.09 -5.94
C ASP A 269 -4.91 16.02 -6.20
N LEU A 270 -6.11 16.24 -5.64
CA LEU A 270 -7.34 15.50 -5.96
C LEU A 270 -8.38 16.38 -6.65
N PRO A 271 -9.33 15.78 -7.40
CA PRO A 271 -10.49 16.49 -7.89
C PRO A 271 -11.29 17.13 -6.75
N GLU A 272 -11.91 18.27 -7.04
CA GLU A 272 -12.82 18.95 -6.11
C GLU A 272 -14.21 18.26 -6.07
N ASP A 273 -15.15 18.84 -5.32
CA ASP A 273 -16.53 18.36 -5.17
C ASP A 273 -16.66 16.95 -4.56
N ILE A 274 -15.92 16.65 -3.49
CA ILE A 274 -16.12 15.40 -2.74
C ILE A 274 -17.45 15.48 -1.98
N HIS A 275 -18.48 14.79 -2.46
CA HIS A 275 -19.83 14.82 -1.89
C HIS A 275 -20.11 13.63 -0.96
N LEU A 276 -19.58 12.45 -1.33
CA LEU A 276 -19.74 11.21 -0.60
C LEU A 276 -18.42 10.43 -0.56
N ILE A 277 -18.09 9.92 0.63
CA ILE A 277 -16.98 9.01 0.85
C ILE A 277 -17.58 7.65 1.25
N VAL A 278 -17.21 6.58 0.55
CA VAL A 278 -17.61 5.21 0.88
C VAL A 278 -16.41 4.45 1.42
N ALA A 279 -16.48 4.08 2.69
CA ALA A 279 -15.51 3.21 3.35
C ALA A 279 -15.97 1.75 3.21
N HIS A 280 -15.46 1.05 2.20
CA HIS A 280 -15.87 -0.32 1.89
C HIS A 280 -14.95 -1.33 2.57
N LYS A 281 -15.46 -1.96 3.63
CA LYS A 281 -14.70 -2.85 4.53
C LYS A 281 -14.21 -4.10 3.81
N GLY A 282 -15.10 -4.83 3.12
CA GLY A 282 -14.76 -6.02 2.35
C GLY A 282 -13.76 -5.75 1.22
N ALA A 283 -13.94 -4.65 0.49
CA ALA A 283 -13.01 -4.24 -0.56
C ALA A 283 -11.67 -3.69 0.01
N ARG A 284 -11.65 -3.25 1.28
CA ARG A 284 -10.54 -2.51 1.91
C ARG A 284 -10.12 -1.31 1.04
N GLN A 285 -11.11 -0.50 0.68
CA GLN A 285 -10.98 0.66 -0.18
C GLN A 285 -11.82 1.82 0.37
N LEU A 286 -11.34 3.03 0.11
CA LEU A 286 -12.08 4.27 0.29
C LEU A 286 -12.39 4.84 -1.09
N TYR A 287 -13.67 5.00 -1.42
CA TYR A 287 -14.11 5.56 -2.70
C TYR A 287 -14.68 6.96 -2.49
N LEU A 288 -14.32 7.90 -3.36
CA LEU A 288 -14.79 9.28 -3.31
C LEU A 288 -15.73 9.50 -4.50
N PHE A 289 -16.89 10.09 -4.24
CA PHE A 289 -17.90 10.39 -5.24
C PHE A 289 -18.24 11.88 -5.24
N ASN A 290 -18.46 12.42 -6.45
CA ASN A 290 -18.91 13.79 -6.62
C ASN A 290 -20.43 13.95 -6.46
N SER A 291 -20.93 15.18 -6.60
CA SER A 291 -22.37 15.48 -6.51
C SER A 291 -23.20 14.84 -7.62
N GLN A 292 -22.57 14.41 -8.72
CA GLN A 292 -23.20 13.64 -9.81
C GLN A 292 -23.13 12.12 -9.60
N ASN A 293 -22.70 11.66 -8.42
CA ASN A 293 -22.54 10.24 -8.08
C ASN A 293 -21.53 9.49 -8.97
N GLN A 294 -20.54 10.20 -9.51
CA GLN A 294 -19.42 9.63 -10.23
C GLN A 294 -18.26 9.39 -9.27
N MET A 295 -17.62 8.22 -9.37
CA MET A 295 -16.39 7.95 -8.63
C MET A 295 -15.28 8.85 -9.20
N ILE A 296 -14.67 9.66 -8.33
CA ILE A 296 -13.62 10.62 -8.70
C ILE A 296 -12.24 10.26 -8.14
N ALA A 297 -12.19 9.39 -7.13
CA ALA A 297 -10.95 8.81 -6.64
C ALA A 297 -11.19 7.52 -5.85
N SER A 298 -10.13 6.72 -5.70
CA SER A 298 -10.10 5.53 -4.84
C SER A 298 -8.77 5.39 -4.13
N PHE A 299 -8.79 5.04 -2.84
CA PHE A 299 -7.59 4.75 -2.04
C PHE A 299 -7.66 3.36 -1.40
N PRO A 300 -6.56 2.60 -1.37
CA PRO A 300 -6.48 1.46 -0.49
C PRO A 300 -6.53 1.91 0.95
N ALA A 301 -7.25 1.14 1.76
CA ALA A 301 -7.51 1.51 3.14
C ALA A 301 -7.44 0.28 4.05
N THR A 302 -6.90 0.45 5.25
CA THR A 302 -7.08 -0.52 6.34
C THR A 302 -8.28 -0.08 7.16
N ILE A 303 -9.35 -0.86 7.15
CA ILE A 303 -10.65 -0.50 7.74
C ILE A 303 -11.09 -1.57 8.75
N GLY A 304 -10.80 -1.33 10.02
CA GLY A 304 -11.20 -2.19 11.13
C GLY A 304 -10.61 -3.59 11.08
N SER A 305 -10.86 -4.36 12.13
CA SER A 305 -10.66 -5.81 12.18
C SER A 305 -11.95 -6.46 12.67
N THR A 306 -12.03 -7.79 12.66
CA THR A 306 -13.14 -8.49 13.34
C THR A 306 -13.11 -8.28 14.86
N ASP A 307 -11.91 -8.11 15.45
CA ASP A 307 -11.73 -7.93 16.89
C ASP A 307 -11.99 -6.49 17.35
N THR A 308 -11.81 -5.53 16.45
CA THR A 308 -12.09 -4.09 16.63
C THR A 308 -12.79 -3.56 15.37
N PRO A 309 -14.09 -3.82 15.22
CA PRO A 309 -14.81 -3.46 14.01
C PRO A 309 -14.87 -1.96 13.81
N SER A 310 -14.66 -1.54 12.56
CA SER A 310 -15.07 -0.19 12.14
C SER A 310 -16.58 -0.02 12.35
N PRO A 311 -17.04 1.21 12.64
CA PRO A 311 -18.45 1.46 12.86
C PRO A 311 -19.26 1.15 11.60
N THR A 312 -20.55 0.87 11.77
CA THR A 312 -21.49 0.68 10.66
C THR A 312 -22.35 1.93 10.48
N GLY A 313 -22.90 2.12 9.29
CA GLY A 313 -23.83 3.20 9.00
C GLY A 313 -23.18 4.43 8.36
N THR A 314 -23.79 5.59 8.59
CA THR A 314 -23.47 6.84 7.90
C THR A 314 -23.10 7.93 8.89
N TYR A 315 -21.99 8.60 8.63
CA TYR A 315 -21.42 9.67 9.44
C TYR A 315 -21.11 10.88 8.58
N LYS A 316 -20.65 11.95 9.23
CA LYS A 316 -20.20 13.17 8.56
C LYS A 316 -18.78 13.51 8.95
N VAL A 317 -18.02 14.08 8.03
CA VAL A 317 -16.74 14.72 8.35
C VAL A 317 -17.01 15.90 9.28
N THR A 318 -16.29 15.97 10.40
CA THR A 318 -16.41 17.08 11.37
C THR A 318 -15.36 18.16 11.13
N GLY A 319 -14.15 17.76 10.74
CA GLY A 319 -13.06 18.67 10.41
C GLY A 319 -11.76 17.92 10.09
N VAL A 320 -10.73 18.67 9.71
CA VAL A 320 -9.40 18.16 9.38
C VAL A 320 -8.36 18.80 10.30
N ALA A 321 -7.50 17.97 10.88
CA ALA A 321 -6.34 18.40 11.66
C ALA A 321 -5.06 17.96 10.95
N LYS A 322 -4.23 18.94 10.56
CA LYS A 322 -2.88 18.71 10.03
C LYS A 322 -1.89 18.60 11.17
N ASN A 323 -0.97 17.63 11.08
CA ASN A 323 0.00 17.29 12.12
C ASN A 323 -0.64 17.24 13.52
N PRO A 324 -1.66 16.38 13.73
CA PRO A 324 -2.36 16.31 15.00
C PRO A 324 -1.47 15.73 16.11
N TRP A 325 -1.67 16.22 17.33
CA TRP A 325 -1.27 15.46 18.52
C TRP A 325 -2.13 14.20 18.64
N TYR A 326 -1.52 13.08 19.02
CA TYR A 326 -2.25 11.83 19.23
C TYR A 326 -2.52 11.59 20.71
N SER A 327 -3.79 11.60 21.09
CA SER A 327 -4.23 11.27 22.45
C SER A 327 -4.44 9.75 22.58
N TYR A 328 -3.50 9.08 23.22
CA TYR A 328 -3.59 7.67 23.58
C TYR A 328 -4.39 7.50 24.88
N SER A 329 -5.31 6.53 24.90
CA SER A 329 -6.01 6.10 26.11
C SER A 329 -5.89 4.58 26.30
N PRO A 330 -5.39 4.11 27.46
CA PRO A 330 -5.29 2.68 27.77
C PRO A 330 -6.67 1.99 27.88
N SER A 331 -7.76 2.76 27.98
CA SER A 331 -9.13 2.23 27.94
C SER A 331 -9.50 1.65 26.57
N ASN A 332 -8.83 2.06 25.50
CA ASN A 332 -9.10 1.58 24.14
C ASN A 332 -8.28 0.31 23.84
N PHE A 333 -6.99 0.37 24.14
CA PHE A 333 -6.05 -0.75 24.07
C PHE A 333 -4.83 -0.42 24.94
N VAL A 334 -4.12 -1.44 25.43
CA VAL A 334 -2.90 -1.26 26.22
C VAL A 334 -1.67 -1.43 25.33
N GLN A 335 -0.90 -0.35 25.16
CA GLN A 335 0.38 -0.35 24.46
C GLN A 335 1.53 -0.57 25.47
N GLY A 336 2.29 -1.65 25.31
CA GLY A 336 3.37 -1.99 26.23
C GLY A 336 2.89 -2.07 27.69
N LYS A 337 3.49 -1.25 28.57
CA LYS A 337 3.10 -1.12 30.00
C LYS A 337 2.39 0.20 30.29
N ASN A 338 1.88 0.88 29.27
CA ASN A 338 1.31 2.21 29.39
C ASN A 338 -0.15 2.15 29.87
N LEU A 339 -0.34 2.29 31.19
CA LEU A 339 -1.64 2.23 31.88
C LEU A 339 -2.26 3.60 32.17
N LYS A 340 -1.69 4.69 31.64
CA LYS A 340 -2.21 6.06 31.79
C LYS A 340 -2.39 6.71 30.41
N PRO A 341 -3.30 7.68 30.26
CA PRO A 341 -3.40 8.47 29.04
C PRO A 341 -2.08 9.17 28.71
N LEU A 342 -1.75 9.25 27.43
CA LEU A 342 -0.55 9.89 26.91
C LEU A 342 -0.91 10.81 25.75
N SER A 343 -0.09 11.84 25.54
CA SER A 343 -0.18 12.72 24.38
C SER A 343 1.11 12.60 23.58
N LEU A 344 1.03 12.02 22.39
CA LEU A 344 2.18 11.80 21.52
C LEU A 344 2.31 12.99 20.55
N PRO A 345 3.55 13.48 20.32
CA PRO A 345 3.77 14.65 19.49
C PRO A 345 3.49 14.35 18.01
N PRO A 346 3.19 15.38 17.20
CA PRO A 346 2.90 15.20 15.79
C PRO A 346 4.09 14.66 14.99
N GLY A 347 3.78 14.11 13.82
CA GLY A 347 4.75 13.79 12.78
C GLY A 347 4.23 12.69 11.84
N PRO A 348 4.89 12.48 10.69
CA PRO A 348 4.51 11.44 9.73
C PRO A 348 4.53 10.03 10.34
N ASN A 349 5.36 9.81 11.37
CA ASN A 349 5.44 8.54 12.09
C ASN A 349 4.53 8.46 13.32
N ALA A 350 3.66 9.44 13.54
CA ALA A 350 2.68 9.36 14.62
C ALA A 350 1.64 8.25 14.34
N PRO A 351 1.01 7.66 15.37
CA PRO A 351 -0.03 6.63 15.23
C PRO A 351 -1.13 6.90 14.20
N VAL A 352 -1.48 8.17 13.99
CA VAL A 352 -2.49 8.64 13.04
C VAL A 352 -1.90 9.34 11.81
N GLY A 353 -0.58 9.25 11.63
CA GLY A 353 0.15 9.97 10.59
C GLY A 353 0.12 11.48 10.78
N ASN A 354 0.34 12.20 9.68
CA ASN A 354 0.36 13.67 9.66
C ASN A 354 -1.01 14.31 9.36
N ILE A 355 -2.08 13.53 9.21
CA ILE A 355 -3.43 14.02 8.93
C ILE A 355 -4.46 13.22 9.70
N TRP A 356 -5.40 13.93 10.31
CA TRP A 356 -6.62 13.37 10.88
C TRP A 356 -7.85 14.05 10.31
N ILE A 357 -8.78 13.27 9.78
CA ILE A 357 -10.10 13.71 9.31
C ILE A 357 -11.14 13.11 10.25
N GLY A 358 -11.70 13.93 11.13
CA GLY A 358 -12.64 13.49 12.15
C GLY A 358 -14.01 13.13 11.57
N LEU A 359 -14.66 12.11 12.14
CA LEU A 359 -16.03 11.76 11.83
C LEU A 359 -16.98 12.15 12.98
N SER A 360 -18.27 12.26 12.68
CA SER A 360 -19.32 12.54 13.67
C SER A 360 -19.51 11.39 14.67
N LYS A 361 -18.95 10.21 14.40
CA LYS A 361 -18.75 9.17 15.42
C LYS A 361 -17.55 9.53 16.28
N LYS A 362 -17.78 9.80 17.56
CA LYS A 362 -16.75 10.14 18.55
C LYS A 362 -15.59 9.14 18.52
N SER A 363 -14.36 9.66 18.46
CA SER A 363 -13.10 8.90 18.41
C SER A 363 -12.79 8.13 17.12
N PHE A 364 -13.59 8.30 16.06
CA PHE A 364 -13.32 7.68 14.75
C PHE A 364 -12.95 8.72 13.70
N GLY A 365 -12.10 8.33 12.77
CA GLY A 365 -11.55 9.19 11.73
C GLY A 365 -10.98 8.44 10.54
N ILE A 366 -10.70 9.20 9.49
CA ILE A 366 -9.85 8.80 8.37
C ILE A 366 -8.49 9.46 8.62
N HIS A 367 -7.39 8.70 8.55
CA HIS A 367 -6.08 9.22 8.92
C HIS A 367 -4.94 8.55 8.18
N GLY A 368 -3.74 9.14 8.29
CA GLY A 368 -2.50 8.61 7.71
C GLY A 368 -1.91 7.43 8.50
N THR A 369 -0.67 7.06 8.24
CA THR A 369 -0.01 5.96 8.97
C THR A 369 1.51 6.09 8.91
N PRO A 370 2.24 5.63 9.94
CA PRO A 370 3.70 5.48 9.86
C PRO A 370 4.13 4.39 8.87
N ASN A 371 3.24 3.46 8.50
CA ASN A 371 3.57 2.25 7.75
C ASN A 371 2.77 2.15 6.43
N PRO A 372 3.02 3.03 5.44
CA PRO A 372 2.21 3.09 4.21
C PRO A 372 2.22 1.79 3.41
N SER A 373 3.32 1.04 3.40
CA SER A 373 3.42 -0.24 2.69
C SER A 373 2.53 -1.35 3.27
N LEU A 374 1.96 -1.18 4.47
CA LEU A 374 1.06 -2.14 5.13
C LEU A 374 -0.43 -1.86 4.90
N ILE A 375 -0.78 -0.77 4.21
CA ILE A 375 -2.17 -0.38 3.96
C ILE A 375 -2.92 -1.46 3.16
N SER A 376 -4.13 -1.81 3.62
CA SER A 376 -4.98 -2.92 3.16
C SER A 376 -4.37 -4.33 3.33
N LYS A 377 -3.20 -4.48 3.95
CA LYS A 377 -2.54 -5.77 4.22
C LYS A 377 -2.75 -6.23 5.67
N THR A 378 -2.91 -5.28 6.59
CA THR A 378 -3.17 -5.52 8.02
C THR A 378 -4.63 -5.20 8.39
N ALA A 379 -4.94 -5.19 9.68
CA ALA A 379 -6.22 -4.77 10.23
C ALA A 379 -6.00 -3.58 11.20
N SER A 380 -7.01 -2.72 11.41
CA SER A 380 -6.91 -1.57 12.32
C SER A 380 -7.79 -1.71 13.57
N HIS A 381 -7.50 -0.89 14.58
CA HIS A 381 -8.34 -0.69 15.78
C HIS A 381 -9.62 0.13 15.52
N GLY A 382 -10.28 -0.04 14.36
CA GLY A 382 -11.57 0.55 14.04
C GLY A 382 -11.56 1.84 13.21
N CYS A 383 -10.44 2.56 13.07
CA CYS A 383 -10.34 3.74 12.19
C CYS A 383 -9.98 3.36 10.73
N ILE A 384 -10.24 4.28 9.79
CA ILE A 384 -9.84 4.14 8.37
C ILE A 384 -8.42 4.68 8.23
N ARG A 385 -7.46 3.79 7.95
CA ARG A 385 -6.06 4.17 7.71
C ARG A 385 -5.76 4.22 6.22
N LEU A 386 -5.13 5.29 5.78
CA LEU A 386 -4.58 5.49 4.44
C LEU A 386 -3.06 5.67 4.54
N THR A 387 -2.37 5.68 3.41
CA THR A 387 -1.01 6.23 3.34
C THR A 387 -1.05 7.71 3.73
N ASN A 388 0.04 8.26 4.25
CA ASN A 388 0.04 9.69 4.61
C ASN A 388 -0.28 10.56 3.40
N TRP A 389 0.30 10.31 2.22
CA TRP A 389 -0.01 11.09 1.02
C TRP A 389 -1.48 11.04 0.60
N ASP A 390 -2.13 9.87 0.58
CA ASP A 390 -3.55 9.75 0.22
C ASP A 390 -4.44 10.46 1.28
N ALA A 391 -4.04 10.41 2.56
CA ALA A 391 -4.72 11.16 3.63
C ALA A 391 -4.54 12.68 3.49
N ASN A 392 -3.36 13.16 3.09
CA ASN A 392 -3.09 14.58 2.84
C ASN A 392 -3.90 15.11 1.67
N ASP A 393 -3.89 14.37 0.56
CA ASP A 393 -4.68 14.64 -0.63
C ASP A 393 -6.16 14.79 -0.27
N LEU A 394 -6.75 13.82 0.44
CA LEU A 394 -8.13 13.88 0.90
C LEU A 394 -8.35 15.06 1.86
N GLY A 395 -7.47 15.21 2.86
CA GLY A 395 -7.56 16.25 3.89
C GLY A 395 -7.46 17.67 3.34
N ALA A 396 -6.81 17.86 2.19
CA ALA A 396 -6.71 19.15 1.52
C ALA A 396 -8.02 19.58 0.83
N LYS A 397 -8.87 18.63 0.45
CA LYS A 397 -10.09 18.88 -0.35
C LYS A 397 -11.39 18.61 0.38
N VAL A 398 -11.40 17.68 1.34
CA VAL A 398 -12.62 17.31 2.06
C VAL A 398 -13.12 18.44 2.95
N ARG A 399 -14.43 18.67 2.94
CA ARG A 399 -15.08 19.70 3.74
C ARG A 399 -15.86 19.10 4.90
N SER A 400 -16.06 19.88 5.95
CA SER A 400 -16.99 19.50 7.03
C SER A 400 -18.39 19.27 6.46
N GLY A 401 -19.10 18.27 6.98
CA GLY A 401 -20.44 17.89 6.54
C GLY A 401 -20.48 16.85 5.41
N VAL A 402 -19.37 16.59 4.72
CA VAL A 402 -19.25 15.52 3.71
C VAL A 402 -19.67 14.20 4.31
N THR A 403 -20.51 13.46 3.59
CA THR A 403 -21.07 12.21 4.08
C THR A 403 -20.03 11.09 3.95
N VAL A 404 -19.90 10.28 5.00
CA VAL A 404 -19.06 9.08 5.02
C VAL A 404 -19.93 7.87 5.32
N LYS A 405 -20.04 6.95 4.36
CA LYS A 405 -20.83 5.73 4.49
C LYS A 405 -19.92 4.52 4.64
N PHE A 406 -20.14 3.75 5.70
CA PHE A 406 -19.49 2.44 5.86
C PHE A 406 -20.32 1.39 5.16
N LEU A 407 -19.66 0.63 4.28
CA LEU A 407 -20.23 -0.51 3.57
C LEU A 407 -19.47 -1.77 3.99
N GLU A 408 -20.21 -2.84 4.27
CA GLU A 408 -19.62 -4.13 4.64
C GLU A 408 -18.80 -4.76 3.51
#